data_AF-A0A956N1T3-F1
#
_entry.id   AF-A0A956N1T3-F1
#
_cell.length_a   1.000
_cell.length_b   1.000
_cell.length_c   1.000
_cell.angle_alpha   90.00
_cell.angle_beta   90.00
_cell.angle_gamma   90.00
#
_symmetry.space_group_name_H-M   'P 1'
#
loop_
_entity.id
_entity.type
_entity.pdbx_description
1 polymer ?
#
loop_
_entity_poly.entity_id
_entity_poly.type
_entity_poly.pdbx_seq_one_letter_code
_entity_poly.pdbx_strand_id
1 'polypeptide(L)'
;MSGARASGASAKSRTSLPAWTALAAHQREIAPLHLRDLFARDPERGERFTAEAGGLFLDYSKNRITAETIDLLVGLAEAVDLRGRIDAMFAGEKINTTEGRSVLHVALRAPREASIVVEGHDVVPDVHAVLDRMGEFAGRVRRREWKGHTGRPIRNVVNVGIGGSDLGPVMAWRALRHYSDRDLTFRFVSNVDGTDFAESVRGLDPAETLFVVASKTFTTQETMTNARSAREWLLAAFGGNTAAIARHFVAVST
;
A
#
# COMPACT_ATOMS: atom_id res chain seq x y z
N MET A 1 -7.34 -39.35 19.85
CA MET A 1 -7.13 -38.22 20.78
C MET A 1 -7.71 -36.98 20.14
N SER A 2 -8.72 -36.44 20.81
CA SER A 2 -9.58 -35.33 20.40
C SER A 2 -8.80 -34.01 20.49
N GLY A 3 -8.60 -33.35 19.34
CA GLY A 3 -8.11 -31.97 19.28
C GLY A 3 -9.30 -31.02 19.33
N ALA A 4 -9.53 -30.42 20.50
CA ALA A 4 -10.59 -29.46 20.74
C ALA A 4 -10.45 -28.26 19.77
N ARG A 5 -11.48 -28.05 18.94
CA ARG A 5 -11.70 -26.76 18.27
C ARG A 5 -11.91 -25.74 19.37
N ALA A 6 -11.02 -24.75 19.47
CA ALA A 6 -11.26 -23.57 20.27
C ALA A 6 -12.60 -22.96 19.82
N SER A 7 -13.59 -23.04 20.70
CA SER A 7 -14.91 -22.47 20.53
C SER A 7 -14.76 -20.97 20.37
N GLY A 8 -14.90 -20.47 19.13
CA GLY A 8 -15.08 -19.05 18.90
C GLY A 8 -16.30 -18.59 19.68
N ALA A 9 -16.10 -17.72 20.65
CA ALA A 9 -17.19 -17.01 21.29
C ALA A 9 -18.08 -16.44 20.16
N SER A 10 -19.38 -16.76 20.20
CA SER A 10 -20.37 -16.16 19.31
C SER A 10 -20.26 -14.65 19.47
N ALA A 11 -19.56 -13.98 18.55
CA ALA A 11 -19.46 -12.54 18.54
C ALA A 11 -20.89 -12.03 18.37
N LYS A 12 -21.45 -11.42 19.42
CA LYS A 12 -22.76 -10.77 19.34
C LYS A 12 -22.77 -9.91 18.08
N SER A 13 -23.83 -10.04 17.28
CA SER A 13 -23.97 -9.25 16.07
C SER A 13 -23.72 -7.78 16.39
N ARG A 14 -22.87 -7.10 15.61
CA ARG A 14 -22.59 -5.67 15.81
C ARG A 14 -23.89 -4.84 15.80
N THR A 15 -24.87 -5.30 15.03
CA THR A 15 -26.18 -4.65 14.92
C THR A 15 -27.08 -4.79 16.15
N SER A 16 -26.75 -5.67 17.11
CA SER A 16 -27.50 -5.83 18.37
C SER A 16 -26.86 -5.10 19.55
N LEU A 17 -25.75 -4.39 19.35
CA LEU A 17 -25.12 -3.60 20.40
C LEU A 17 -26.00 -2.41 20.78
N PRO A 18 -26.11 -2.05 22.08
CA PRO A 18 -26.84 -0.86 22.50
C PRO A 18 -26.39 0.42 21.79
N ALA A 19 -25.08 0.60 21.62
CA ALA A 19 -24.51 1.73 20.88
C ALA A 19 -24.97 1.77 19.41
N TRP A 20 -25.11 0.60 18.76
CA TRP A 20 -25.65 0.53 17.40
C TRP A 20 -27.12 0.91 17.35
N THR A 21 -27.92 0.39 18.28
CA THR A 21 -29.35 0.71 18.38
C THR A 21 -29.58 2.20 18.63
N ALA A 22 -28.78 2.83 19.50
CA ALA A 22 -28.82 4.26 19.74
C ALA A 22 -28.48 5.07 18.48
N LEU A 23 -27.40 4.70 17.78
CA LEU A 23 -27.02 5.35 16.53
C LEU A 23 -28.10 5.20 15.43
N ALA A 24 -28.76 4.05 15.35
CA ALA A 24 -29.85 3.81 14.41
C ALA A 24 -31.13 4.59 14.76
N ALA A 25 -31.40 4.83 16.05
CA ALA A 25 -32.46 5.74 16.47
C ALA A 25 -32.14 7.18 16.08
N HIS A 26 -30.94 7.67 16.44
CA HIS A 26 -30.46 9.01 16.09
C HIS A 26 -30.44 9.25 14.58
N GLN A 27 -30.04 8.26 13.79
CA GLN A 27 -30.06 8.35 12.33
C GLN A 27 -31.46 8.67 11.79
N ARG A 28 -32.52 8.06 12.35
CA ARG A 28 -33.92 8.34 11.94
C ARG A 28 -34.34 9.75 12.32
N GLU A 29 -33.87 10.27 13.44
CA GLU A 29 -34.15 11.63 13.92
C GLU A 29 -33.48 12.69 13.05
N ILE A 30 -32.21 12.47 12.66
CA ILE A 30 -31.46 13.45 11.85
C ILE A 30 -31.66 13.27 10.34
N ALA A 31 -32.18 12.12 9.87
CA ALA A 31 -32.45 11.85 8.46
C ALA A 31 -33.17 12.97 7.68
N PRO A 32 -34.22 13.62 8.23
CA PRO A 32 -34.89 14.72 7.53
C PRO A 32 -34.11 16.04 7.53
N LEU A 33 -33.03 16.17 8.32
CA LEU A 33 -32.25 17.41 8.38
C LEU A 33 -31.47 17.63 7.08
N HIS A 34 -31.57 18.87 6.57
CA HIS A 34 -30.81 19.31 5.42
C HIS A 34 -29.49 19.96 5.86
N LEU A 35 -28.41 19.74 5.10
CA LEU A 35 -27.09 20.27 5.46
C LEU A 35 -27.10 21.80 5.57
N ARG A 36 -27.84 22.49 4.70
CA ARG A 36 -28.02 23.95 4.76
C ARG A 36 -28.61 24.41 6.10
N ASP A 37 -29.56 23.66 6.65
CA ASP A 37 -30.18 23.99 7.93
C ASP A 37 -29.20 23.76 9.08
N LEU A 38 -28.37 22.72 9.00
CA LEU A 38 -27.31 22.45 9.98
C LEU A 38 -26.28 23.59 10.03
N PHE A 39 -25.88 24.14 8.88
CA PHE A 39 -25.01 25.32 8.82
C PHE A 39 -25.71 26.60 9.26
N ALA A 40 -27.00 26.76 8.95
CA ALA A 40 -27.77 27.93 9.37
C ALA A 40 -27.96 27.96 10.91
N ARG A 41 -28.09 26.80 11.55
CA ARG A 41 -28.27 26.67 13.01
C ARG A 41 -26.96 26.75 13.79
N ASP A 42 -25.84 26.45 13.16
CA ASP A 42 -24.51 26.45 13.77
C ASP A 42 -23.53 27.21 12.86
N PRO A 43 -23.39 28.54 13.03
CA PRO A 43 -22.47 29.35 12.23
C PRO A 43 -21.00 28.91 12.35
N GLU A 44 -20.61 28.29 13.46
CA GLU A 44 -19.26 27.80 13.73
C GLU A 44 -19.04 26.34 13.26
N ARG A 45 -20.05 25.73 12.64
CA ARG A 45 -20.01 24.32 12.20
C ARG A 45 -18.78 23.98 11.37
N GLY A 46 -18.38 24.91 10.49
CA GLY A 46 -17.24 24.78 9.60
C GLY A 46 -15.89 24.76 10.31
N GLU A 47 -15.82 25.26 11.54
CA GLU A 47 -14.64 25.19 12.41
C GLU A 47 -14.74 23.97 13.35
N ARG A 48 -15.93 23.74 13.91
CA ARG A 48 -16.19 22.69 14.90
C ARG A 48 -16.02 21.26 14.36
N PHE A 49 -16.44 20.99 13.13
CA PHE A 49 -16.31 19.68 12.50
C PHE A 49 -15.11 19.64 11.55
N THR A 50 -13.96 19.99 12.11
CA THR A 50 -12.67 19.88 11.46
C THR A 50 -11.68 19.16 12.36
N ALA A 51 -10.68 18.52 11.76
CA ALA A 51 -9.57 17.94 12.49
C ALA A 51 -8.28 18.18 11.69
N GLU A 52 -7.19 18.46 12.39
CA GLU A 52 -5.88 18.66 11.76
C GLU A 52 -4.82 17.81 12.46
N ALA A 53 -4.07 17.05 11.66
CA ALA A 53 -2.94 16.27 12.15
C ALA A 53 -1.98 15.95 11.00
N GLY A 54 -0.67 15.98 11.26
CA GLY A 54 0.34 15.55 10.29
C GLY A 54 0.33 16.32 8.97
N GLY A 55 -0.02 17.61 8.99
CA GLY A 55 -0.15 18.44 7.79
C GLY A 55 -1.38 18.14 6.93
N LEU A 56 -2.33 17.36 7.44
CA LEU A 56 -3.62 17.09 6.81
C LEU A 56 -4.73 17.82 7.56
N PHE A 57 -5.51 18.61 6.84
CA PHE A 57 -6.73 19.24 7.32
C PHE A 57 -7.95 18.47 6.80
N LEU A 58 -8.76 17.95 7.71
CA LEU A 58 -9.99 17.21 7.42
C LEU A 58 -11.19 18.08 7.79
N ASP A 59 -11.93 18.55 6.77
CA ASP A 59 -13.25 19.14 6.95
C ASP A 59 -14.32 18.05 6.78
N TYR A 60 -14.99 17.70 7.87
CA TYR A 60 -16.10 16.75 7.88
C TYR A 60 -17.45 17.41 8.22
N SER A 61 -17.50 18.75 8.23
CA SER A 61 -18.71 19.56 8.51
C SER A 61 -19.83 19.36 7.49
N LYS A 62 -19.48 18.97 6.26
CA LYS A 62 -20.41 18.76 5.13
C LYS A 62 -21.10 17.39 5.14
N ASN A 63 -21.04 16.68 6.25
CA ASN A 63 -21.82 15.46 6.50
C ASN A 63 -23.09 15.78 7.30
N ARG A 64 -24.12 14.93 7.17
CA ARG A 64 -25.34 15.00 8.00
C ARG A 64 -25.04 14.44 9.39
N ILE A 65 -24.39 15.24 10.21
CA ILE A 65 -23.93 14.90 11.57
C ILE A 65 -24.20 16.06 12.53
N THR A 66 -24.43 15.74 13.79
CA THR A 66 -24.47 16.66 14.94
C THR A 66 -23.36 16.29 15.93
N ALA A 67 -23.19 17.08 17.01
CA ALA A 67 -22.26 16.71 18.09
C ALA A 67 -22.63 15.34 18.68
N GLU A 68 -23.91 15.12 18.96
CA GLU A 68 -24.44 13.82 19.39
C GLU A 68 -24.15 12.69 18.40
N THR A 69 -24.18 12.95 17.08
CA THR A 69 -23.78 11.92 16.10
C THR A 69 -22.35 11.48 16.31
N ILE A 70 -21.43 12.41 16.59
CA ILE A 70 -20.02 12.09 16.83
C ILE A 70 -19.89 11.29 18.13
N ASP A 71 -20.54 11.73 19.21
CA ASP A 71 -20.50 11.02 20.50
C ASP A 71 -21.01 9.58 20.37
N LEU A 72 -22.12 9.37 19.64
CA LEU A 72 -22.67 8.04 19.39
C LEU A 72 -21.76 7.18 18.50
N LEU A 73 -21.11 7.76 17.49
CA LEU A 73 -20.13 7.05 16.65
C LEU A 73 -18.89 6.64 17.44
N VAL A 74 -18.38 7.51 18.31
CA VAL A 74 -17.26 7.23 19.21
C VAL A 74 -17.65 6.15 20.21
N GLY A 75 -18.83 6.25 20.83
CA GLY A 75 -19.35 5.22 21.74
C GLY A 75 -19.52 3.86 21.06
N LEU A 76 -19.90 3.82 19.78
CA LEU A 76 -19.92 2.57 19.01
C LEU A 76 -18.49 2.03 18.77
N ALA A 77 -17.53 2.89 18.46
CA ALA A 77 -16.12 2.49 18.29
C ALA A 77 -15.53 1.91 19.58
N GLU A 78 -15.88 2.47 20.74
CA GLU A 78 -15.52 1.94 22.07
C GLU A 78 -16.21 0.61 22.35
N ALA A 79 -17.51 0.49 22.05
CA ALA A 79 -18.28 -0.74 22.28
C ALA A 79 -17.80 -1.94 21.44
N VAL A 80 -17.14 -1.69 20.31
CA VAL A 80 -16.50 -2.75 19.48
C VAL A 80 -15.01 -2.92 19.74
N ASP A 81 -14.47 -2.22 20.75
CA ASP A 81 -13.06 -2.21 21.12
C ASP A 81 -12.12 -1.86 19.94
N LEU A 82 -12.47 -0.81 19.18
CA LEU A 82 -11.65 -0.39 18.04
C LEU A 82 -10.22 -0.03 18.47
N ARG A 83 -10.06 0.61 19.64
CA ARG A 83 -8.73 0.95 20.18
C ARG A 83 -7.90 -0.30 20.47
N GLY A 84 -8.44 -1.29 21.18
CA GLY A 84 -7.73 -2.54 21.44
C GLY A 84 -7.37 -3.29 20.16
N ARG A 85 -8.23 -3.25 19.12
CA ARG A 85 -7.92 -3.82 17.79
C ARG A 85 -6.79 -3.09 17.08
N ILE A 86 -6.71 -1.76 17.19
CA ILE A 86 -5.60 -0.97 16.67
C ILE A 86 -4.32 -1.32 17.44
N ASP A 87 -4.37 -1.34 18.77
CA ASP A 87 -3.20 -1.64 19.61
C ASP A 87 -2.66 -3.05 19.33
N ALA A 88 -3.53 -4.05 19.17
CA ALA A 88 -3.17 -5.41 18.76
C ALA A 88 -2.47 -5.44 17.38
N MET A 89 -2.90 -4.61 16.42
CA MET A 89 -2.23 -4.47 15.12
C MET A 89 -0.81 -3.91 15.30
N PHE A 90 -0.66 -2.84 16.08
CA PHE A 90 0.64 -2.19 16.31
C PHE A 90 1.60 -3.05 17.14
N ALA A 91 1.08 -3.87 18.05
CA ALA A 91 1.83 -4.85 18.82
C ALA A 91 2.25 -6.09 18.01
N GLY A 92 1.77 -6.23 16.77
CA GLY A 92 2.12 -7.36 15.91
C GLY A 92 1.39 -8.66 16.24
N GLU A 93 0.24 -8.59 16.89
CA GLU A 93 -0.60 -9.76 17.11
C GLU A 93 -1.13 -10.33 15.79
N LYS A 94 -1.47 -11.63 15.80
CA LYS A 94 -1.98 -12.36 14.62
C LYS A 94 -3.46 -12.04 14.36
N ILE A 95 -3.76 -10.78 14.04
CA ILE A 95 -5.12 -10.29 13.81
C ILE A 95 -5.71 -10.72 12.45
N ASN A 96 -4.88 -11.14 11.49
CA ASN A 96 -5.35 -11.84 10.30
C ASN A 96 -5.58 -13.31 10.68
N THR A 97 -6.76 -13.57 11.24
CA THR A 97 -7.11 -14.85 11.87
C THR A 97 -7.26 -15.99 10.90
N THR A 98 -7.68 -15.73 9.65
CA THR A 98 -7.85 -16.77 8.62
C THR A 98 -6.52 -17.31 8.11
N GLU A 99 -5.47 -16.48 8.10
CA GLU A 99 -4.13 -16.89 7.69
C GLU A 99 -3.18 -17.09 8.88
N GLY A 100 -3.59 -16.76 10.09
CA GLY A 100 -2.74 -16.82 11.29
C GLY A 100 -1.53 -15.88 11.23
N ARG A 101 -1.71 -14.67 10.70
CA ARG A 101 -0.61 -13.72 10.42
C ARG A 101 -0.78 -12.37 11.13
N SER A 102 0.35 -11.74 11.45
CA SER A 102 0.42 -10.35 11.88
C SER A 102 0.19 -9.38 10.72
N VAL A 103 -0.25 -8.16 11.00
CA VAL A 103 -0.50 -7.11 9.99
C VAL A 103 0.33 -5.87 10.32
N LEU A 104 1.52 -5.76 9.71
CA LEU A 104 2.59 -4.86 10.17
C LEU A 104 3.09 -3.87 9.11
N HIS A 105 2.21 -3.38 8.24
CA HIS A 105 2.58 -2.33 7.29
C HIS A 105 3.06 -1.03 7.99
N VAL A 106 2.72 -0.84 9.26
CA VAL A 106 3.21 0.26 10.10
C VAL A 106 4.70 0.16 10.40
N ALA A 107 5.27 -1.05 10.49
CA ALA A 107 6.70 -1.25 10.74
C ALA A 107 7.56 -0.77 9.57
N LEU A 108 7.04 -0.83 8.33
CA LEU A 108 7.73 -0.41 7.11
C LEU A 108 8.06 1.09 7.06
N ARG A 109 7.45 1.89 7.94
CA ARG A 109 7.59 3.35 8.03
C ARG A 109 7.95 3.82 9.44
N ALA A 110 8.32 2.90 10.32
CA ALA A 110 8.71 3.23 11.68
C ALA A 110 10.10 3.93 11.68
N PRO A 111 10.33 4.89 12.59
CA PRO A 111 11.66 5.44 12.82
C PRO A 111 12.69 4.34 13.10
N ARG A 112 13.97 4.59 12.83
CA ARG A 112 15.04 3.60 13.01
C ARG A 112 15.21 3.17 14.47
N GLU A 113 14.83 4.06 15.38
CA GLU A 113 14.93 3.90 16.83
C GLU A 113 13.69 3.21 17.43
N ALA A 114 12.64 2.98 16.64
CA ALA A 114 11.47 2.24 17.09
C ALA A 114 11.79 0.75 17.23
N SER A 115 11.03 0.06 18.08
CA SER A 115 11.12 -1.39 18.27
C SER A 115 9.74 -2.00 18.10
N ILE A 116 9.62 -2.98 17.19
CA ILE A 116 8.37 -3.72 16.96
C ILE A 116 8.73 -5.21 16.96
N VAL A 117 8.44 -5.88 18.08
CA VAL A 117 8.85 -7.27 18.30
C VAL A 117 7.71 -8.22 17.93
N VAL A 118 7.97 -9.14 17.01
CA VAL A 118 7.04 -10.19 16.58
C VAL A 118 7.71 -11.54 16.70
N GLU A 119 7.07 -12.46 17.41
CA GLU A 119 7.61 -13.81 17.66
C GLU A 119 9.03 -13.79 18.26
N GLY A 120 9.33 -12.78 19.08
CA GLY A 120 10.63 -12.62 19.75
C GLY A 120 11.70 -11.91 18.92
N HIS A 121 11.37 -11.45 17.71
CA HIS A 121 12.29 -10.75 16.81
C HIS A 121 11.85 -9.30 16.56
N ASP A 122 12.75 -8.34 16.75
CA ASP A 122 12.50 -6.95 16.36
C ASP A 122 12.65 -6.80 14.84
N VAL A 123 11.56 -6.44 14.16
CA VAL A 123 11.52 -6.36 12.69
C VAL A 123 12.03 -5.03 12.14
N VAL A 124 12.18 -4.00 12.98
CA VAL A 124 12.58 -2.65 12.53
C VAL A 124 13.98 -2.62 11.91
N PRO A 125 15.02 -3.28 12.49
CA PRO A 125 16.34 -3.36 11.86
C PRO A 125 16.33 -3.99 10.46
N ASP A 126 15.55 -5.05 10.25
CA ASP A 126 15.45 -5.72 8.95
C ASP A 126 14.81 -4.81 7.89
N VAL A 127 13.77 -4.06 8.29
CA VAL A 127 13.13 -3.06 7.43
C VAL A 127 14.15 -2.01 7.00
N HIS A 128 14.90 -1.44 7.94
CA HIS A 128 15.90 -0.40 7.62
C HIS A 128 17.06 -0.94 6.79
N ALA A 129 17.49 -2.19 6.99
CA ALA A 129 18.48 -2.83 6.13
C ALA A 129 18.02 -2.91 4.66
N VAL A 130 16.75 -3.22 4.43
CA VAL A 130 16.17 -3.23 3.07
C VAL A 130 16.00 -1.80 2.54
N LEU A 131 15.55 -0.84 3.35
CA LEU A 131 15.45 0.57 2.95
C LEU A 131 16.82 1.16 2.55
N ASP A 132 17.87 0.84 3.31
CA ASP A 132 19.24 1.29 3.03
C ASP A 132 19.74 0.69 1.70
N ARG A 133 19.53 -0.62 1.49
CA ARG A 133 19.85 -1.29 0.22
C ARG A 133 19.07 -0.72 -0.97
N MET A 134 17.77 -0.43 -0.78
CA MET A 134 16.93 0.21 -1.80
C MET A 134 17.42 1.62 -2.11
N GLY A 135 17.75 2.41 -1.09
CA GLY A 135 18.27 3.77 -1.21
C GLY A 135 19.58 3.83 -1.97
N GLU A 136 20.54 2.95 -1.63
CA GLU A 136 21.82 2.85 -2.34
C GLU A 136 21.61 2.46 -3.82
N PHE A 137 20.80 1.43 -4.07
CA PHE A 137 20.49 0.97 -5.42
C PHE A 137 19.83 2.06 -6.27
N ALA A 138 18.76 2.67 -5.76
CA ALA A 138 18.07 3.76 -6.44
C ALA A 138 19.00 4.96 -6.66
N GLY A 139 19.86 5.26 -5.69
CA GLY A 139 20.90 6.28 -5.80
C GLY A 139 21.85 6.03 -6.97
N ARG A 140 22.35 4.80 -7.13
CA ARG A 140 23.23 4.41 -8.25
C ARG A 140 22.55 4.52 -9.61
N VAL A 141 21.27 4.15 -9.72
CA VAL A 141 20.49 4.33 -10.96
C VAL A 141 20.35 5.82 -11.28
N ARG A 142 19.95 6.63 -10.29
CA ARG A 142 19.78 8.09 -10.43
C ARG A 142 21.09 8.81 -10.78
N ARG A 143 22.23 8.38 -10.22
CA ARG A 143 23.57 8.91 -10.56
C ARG A 143 24.17 8.33 -11.84
N ARG A 144 23.43 7.46 -12.55
CA ARG A 144 23.87 6.80 -13.80
C ARG A 144 25.10 5.89 -13.60
N GLU A 145 25.35 5.44 -12.37
CA GLU A 145 26.41 4.49 -12.00
C GLU A 145 25.98 3.05 -12.27
N TRP A 146 24.68 2.75 -12.18
CA TRP A 146 24.16 1.46 -12.60
C TRP A 146 24.15 1.38 -14.13
N LYS A 147 25.03 0.53 -14.69
CA LYS A 147 25.15 0.31 -16.12
C LYS A 147 24.46 -0.99 -16.55
N GLY A 148 23.82 -0.94 -17.71
CA GLY A 148 23.32 -2.11 -18.43
C GLY A 148 24.45 -2.98 -18.98
N HIS A 149 24.08 -4.04 -19.68
CA HIS A 149 25.00 -5.04 -20.22
C HIS A 149 26.06 -4.45 -21.15
N THR A 150 25.72 -3.40 -21.90
CA THR A 150 26.62 -2.71 -22.84
C THR A 150 27.47 -1.61 -22.20
N GLY A 151 27.37 -1.41 -20.88
CA GLY A 151 28.04 -0.31 -20.18
C GLY A 151 27.29 1.02 -20.23
N ARG A 152 26.17 1.11 -20.96
CA ARG A 152 25.31 2.31 -21.00
C ARG A 152 24.54 2.48 -19.69
N PRO A 153 24.30 3.72 -19.23
CA PRO A 153 23.53 3.96 -18.02
C PRO A 153 22.04 3.63 -18.23
N ILE A 154 21.37 3.15 -17.17
CA ILE A 154 19.93 2.94 -17.20
C ILE A 154 19.20 4.29 -17.29
N ARG A 155 18.20 4.34 -18.18
CA ARG A 155 17.29 5.48 -18.37
C ARG A 155 15.82 5.08 -18.27
N ASN A 156 15.50 3.81 -18.51
CA ASN A 156 14.13 3.32 -18.50
C ASN A 156 13.96 2.32 -17.36
N VAL A 157 12.92 2.47 -16.56
CA VAL A 157 12.56 1.54 -15.48
C VAL A 157 11.15 1.04 -15.74
N VAL A 158 11.00 -0.27 -15.86
CA VAL A 158 9.72 -0.94 -16.11
C VAL A 158 9.36 -1.78 -14.88
N ASN A 159 8.32 -1.38 -14.16
CA ASN A 159 7.74 -2.20 -13.09
C ASN A 159 6.88 -3.30 -13.72
N VAL A 160 7.07 -4.54 -13.28
CA VAL A 160 6.29 -5.70 -13.71
C VAL A 160 5.64 -6.30 -12.48
N GLY A 161 4.33 -6.13 -12.34
CA GLY A 161 3.57 -6.56 -11.16
C GLY A 161 2.09 -6.30 -11.34
N ILE A 162 1.24 -6.96 -10.56
CA ILE A 162 -0.22 -6.78 -10.61
C ILE A 162 -0.79 -6.48 -9.22
N GLY A 163 -1.92 -5.77 -9.17
CA GLY A 163 -2.63 -5.47 -7.93
C GLY A 163 -1.78 -4.62 -6.98
N GLY A 164 -1.54 -5.12 -5.76
CA GLY A 164 -0.74 -4.41 -4.76
C GLY A 164 0.70 -4.14 -5.18
N SER A 165 1.27 -4.97 -6.07
CA SER A 165 2.62 -4.78 -6.63
C SER A 165 2.70 -3.72 -7.73
N ASP A 166 1.57 -3.11 -8.11
CA ASP A 166 1.49 -2.14 -9.20
C ASP A 166 0.74 -0.86 -8.83
N LEU A 167 -0.48 -0.99 -8.27
CA LEU A 167 -1.35 0.16 -7.98
C LEU A 167 -0.69 1.20 -7.06
N GLY A 168 0.02 0.74 -6.03
CA GLY A 168 0.79 1.60 -5.12
C GLY A 168 1.90 2.37 -5.84
N PRO A 169 2.85 1.67 -6.51
CA PRO A 169 3.87 2.29 -7.35
C PRO A 169 3.33 3.27 -8.40
N VAL A 170 2.27 2.90 -9.15
CA VAL A 170 1.64 3.76 -10.17
C VAL A 170 1.08 5.03 -9.53
N MET A 171 0.34 4.90 -8.43
CA MET A 171 -0.27 6.02 -7.73
C MET A 171 0.79 6.99 -7.20
N ALA A 172 1.80 6.47 -6.48
CA ALA A 172 2.86 7.28 -5.89
C ALA A 172 3.69 7.99 -6.98
N TRP A 173 4.03 7.29 -8.07
CA TRP A 173 4.72 7.90 -9.19
C TRP A 173 3.88 9.00 -9.83
N ARG A 174 2.60 8.77 -10.13
CA ARG A 174 1.72 9.78 -10.74
C ARG A 174 1.57 11.02 -9.86
N ALA A 175 1.36 10.83 -8.56
CA ALA A 175 1.19 11.92 -7.61
C ALA A 175 2.47 12.76 -7.43
N LEU A 176 3.63 12.11 -7.39
CA LEU A 176 4.92 12.77 -7.13
C LEU A 176 5.75 13.02 -8.38
N ARG A 177 5.21 12.74 -9.58
CA ARG A 177 5.93 12.87 -10.86
C ARG A 177 6.53 14.25 -11.07
N HIS A 178 5.98 15.30 -10.45
CA HIS A 178 6.54 16.65 -10.55
C HIS A 178 7.99 16.70 -10.05
N TYR A 179 8.30 15.94 -9.01
CA TYR A 179 9.59 15.88 -8.33
C TYR A 179 10.53 14.79 -8.89
N SER A 180 10.13 14.08 -9.95
CA SER A 180 10.94 13.02 -10.53
C SER A 180 12.07 13.58 -11.39
N ASP A 181 13.18 12.84 -11.47
CA ASP A 181 14.21 13.07 -12.49
C ASP A 181 13.59 12.88 -13.88
N ARG A 182 13.64 13.91 -14.73
CA ARG A 182 13.00 13.92 -16.06
C ARG A 182 13.79 13.16 -17.12
N ASP A 183 15.04 12.82 -16.81
CA ASP A 183 15.88 12.00 -17.66
C ASP A 183 15.65 10.49 -17.47
N LEU A 184 14.76 10.12 -16.53
CA LEU A 184 14.32 8.74 -16.30
C LEU A 184 12.88 8.55 -16.79
N THR A 185 12.69 7.49 -17.58
CA THR A 185 11.37 7.03 -18.03
C THR A 185 10.89 5.90 -17.13
N PHE A 186 9.66 6.00 -16.63
CA PHE A 186 9.02 4.96 -15.83
C PHE A 186 7.81 4.39 -16.58
N ARG A 187 7.72 3.06 -16.63
CA ARG A 187 6.61 2.30 -17.23
C ARG A 187 6.13 1.22 -16.26
N PHE A 188 4.89 0.78 -16.44
CA PHE A 188 4.23 -0.18 -15.54
C PHE A 188 3.51 -1.19 -16.41
N VAL A 189 3.82 -2.47 -16.21
CA VAL A 189 3.21 -3.61 -16.89
C VAL A 189 2.52 -4.45 -15.85
N SER A 190 1.22 -4.62 -15.99
CA SER A 190 0.41 -5.35 -15.01
C SER A 190 -0.55 -6.34 -15.62
N ASN A 191 -1.09 -6.06 -16.81
CA ASN A 191 -2.02 -6.95 -17.47
C ASN A 191 -1.28 -8.10 -18.17
N VAL A 192 -1.86 -9.30 -18.15
CA VAL A 192 -1.30 -10.48 -18.82
C VAL A 192 -1.52 -10.46 -20.34
N ASP A 193 -2.43 -9.60 -20.82
CA ASP A 193 -2.56 -9.29 -22.25
C ASP A 193 -1.22 -8.78 -22.79
N GLY A 194 -0.66 -9.49 -23.78
CA GLY A 194 0.64 -9.16 -24.37
C GLY A 194 0.70 -7.75 -24.97
N THR A 195 -0.44 -7.13 -25.26
CA THR A 195 -0.52 -5.73 -25.69
C THR A 195 0.05 -4.77 -24.64
N ASP A 196 -0.21 -5.02 -23.35
CA ASP A 196 0.24 -4.15 -22.25
C ASP A 196 1.78 -4.13 -22.19
N PHE A 197 2.40 -5.30 -22.29
CA PHE A 197 3.86 -5.40 -22.37
C PHE A 197 4.40 -4.74 -23.65
N ALA A 198 3.83 -5.07 -24.82
CA ALA A 198 4.29 -4.58 -26.11
C ALA A 198 4.26 -3.04 -26.20
N GLU A 199 3.18 -2.41 -25.74
CA GLU A 199 3.07 -0.95 -25.72
C GLU A 199 3.97 -0.32 -24.64
N SER A 200 4.14 -0.98 -23.49
CA SER A 200 5.00 -0.47 -22.42
C SER A 200 6.48 -0.42 -22.78
N VAL A 201 6.96 -1.36 -23.60
CA VAL A 201 8.36 -1.40 -24.05
C VAL A 201 8.59 -0.67 -25.38
N ARG A 202 7.53 -0.18 -26.02
CA ARG A 202 7.63 0.51 -27.31
C ARG A 202 8.53 1.74 -27.22
N GLY A 203 9.55 1.80 -28.07
CA GLY A 203 10.51 2.89 -28.12
C GLY A 203 11.56 2.89 -27.01
N LEU A 204 11.57 1.89 -26.12
CA LEU A 204 12.63 1.74 -25.13
C LEU A 204 13.86 1.07 -25.75
N ASP A 205 15.04 1.53 -25.36
CA ASP A 205 16.31 0.90 -25.72
C ASP A 205 16.63 -0.22 -24.71
N PRO A 206 16.75 -1.50 -25.14
CA PRO A 206 17.12 -2.61 -24.25
C PRO A 206 18.43 -2.37 -23.48
N ALA A 207 19.40 -1.66 -24.06
CA ALA A 207 20.68 -1.34 -23.42
C ALA A 207 20.56 -0.39 -22.22
N GLU A 208 19.44 0.31 -22.08
CA GLU A 208 19.20 1.32 -21.04
C GLU A 208 17.96 0.99 -20.18
N THR A 209 17.38 -0.20 -20.32
CA THR A 209 16.11 -0.57 -19.68
C THR A 209 16.30 -1.54 -18.53
N LEU A 210 15.84 -1.17 -17.34
CA LEU A 210 15.82 -2.00 -16.14
C LEU A 210 14.39 -2.48 -15.87
N PHE A 211 14.22 -3.77 -15.64
CA PHE A 211 12.97 -4.38 -15.20
C PHE A 211 12.99 -4.63 -13.69
N VAL A 212 11.93 -4.21 -13.01
CA VAL A 212 11.68 -4.48 -11.58
C VAL A 212 10.51 -5.45 -11.50
N VAL A 213 10.78 -6.71 -11.17
CA VAL A 213 9.76 -7.75 -11.07
C VAL A 213 9.23 -7.80 -9.64
N ALA A 214 8.01 -7.33 -9.43
CA ALA A 214 7.39 -7.19 -8.12
C ALA A 214 6.25 -8.22 -7.94
N SER A 215 6.49 -9.27 -7.16
CA SER A 215 5.48 -10.27 -6.81
C SER A 215 5.78 -10.84 -5.43
N LYS A 216 4.82 -10.72 -4.51
CA LYS A 216 4.96 -11.26 -3.15
C LYS A 216 5.24 -12.75 -3.16
N THR A 217 4.52 -13.54 -3.96
CA THR A 217 4.67 -15.00 -4.00
C THR A 217 5.66 -15.47 -5.07
N PHE A 218 6.08 -14.59 -5.98
CA PHE A 218 6.87 -14.90 -7.18
C PHE A 218 6.29 -16.00 -8.08
N THR A 219 4.99 -16.28 -7.92
CA THR A 219 4.24 -17.32 -8.64
C THR A 219 2.99 -16.76 -9.33
N THR A 220 2.69 -15.48 -9.14
CA THR A 220 1.55 -14.80 -9.76
C THR A 220 1.62 -14.93 -11.29
N GLN A 221 0.61 -15.55 -11.90
CA GLN A 221 0.66 -15.95 -13.30
C GLN A 221 0.92 -14.77 -14.22
N GLU A 222 0.19 -13.68 -14.04
CA GLU A 222 0.30 -12.46 -14.84
C GLU A 222 1.70 -11.86 -14.74
N THR A 223 2.21 -11.69 -13.51
CA THR A 223 3.56 -11.15 -13.28
C THR A 223 4.65 -12.03 -13.86
N MET A 224 4.57 -13.35 -13.69
CA MET A 224 5.59 -14.27 -14.19
C MET A 224 5.54 -14.45 -15.70
N THR A 225 4.36 -14.37 -16.32
CA THR A 225 4.23 -14.31 -17.78
C THR A 225 4.91 -13.05 -18.32
N ASN A 226 4.58 -11.87 -17.78
CA ASN A 226 5.20 -10.62 -18.20
C ASN A 226 6.71 -10.57 -17.92
N ALA A 227 7.18 -11.13 -16.81
CA ALA A 227 8.61 -11.22 -16.51
C ALA A 227 9.35 -12.10 -17.52
N ARG A 228 8.73 -13.19 -18.00
CA ARG A 228 9.28 -14.03 -19.08
C ARG A 228 9.31 -13.27 -20.40
N SER A 229 8.23 -12.58 -20.77
CA SER A 229 8.19 -11.74 -21.98
C SER A 229 9.25 -10.63 -21.94
N ALA A 230 9.44 -9.96 -20.79
CA ALA A 230 10.50 -8.99 -20.58
C ALA A 230 11.90 -9.59 -20.78
N ARG A 231 12.12 -10.80 -20.25
CA ARG A 231 13.39 -11.51 -20.39
C ARG A 231 13.65 -11.89 -21.85
N GLU A 232 12.66 -12.41 -22.55
CA GLU A 232 12.76 -12.75 -23.97
C GLU A 232 13.05 -11.51 -24.83
N TRP A 233 12.32 -10.41 -24.58
CA TRP A 233 12.55 -9.13 -25.25
C TRP A 233 13.98 -8.61 -25.06
N LEU A 234 14.50 -8.65 -23.83
CA LEU A 234 15.87 -8.23 -23.53
C LEU A 234 16.91 -9.12 -24.22
N LEU A 235 16.75 -10.44 -24.11
CA LEU A 235 17.72 -11.39 -24.66
C LEU A 235 17.75 -11.37 -26.19
N ALA A 236 16.60 -11.16 -26.85
CA ALA A 236 16.55 -10.99 -28.29
C ALA A 236 17.44 -9.83 -28.77
N ALA A 237 17.49 -8.73 -28.01
CA ALA A 237 18.34 -7.58 -28.33
C ALA A 237 19.86 -7.84 -28.15
N PHE A 238 20.24 -8.86 -27.38
CA PHE A 238 21.63 -9.21 -27.09
C PHE A 238 22.02 -10.60 -27.59
N GLY A 239 21.35 -11.10 -28.64
CA GLY A 239 21.69 -12.37 -29.27
C GLY A 239 21.59 -13.58 -28.33
N GLY A 240 20.70 -13.53 -27.34
CA GLY A 240 20.52 -14.61 -26.35
C GLY A 240 21.50 -14.58 -25.17
N ASN A 241 22.36 -13.56 -25.04
CA ASN A 241 23.35 -13.51 -23.96
C ASN A 241 22.69 -13.35 -22.57
N THR A 242 22.63 -14.45 -21.82
CA THR A 242 22.00 -14.50 -20.49
C THR A 242 22.69 -13.65 -19.43
N ALA A 243 23.97 -13.27 -19.64
CA ALA A 243 24.68 -12.36 -18.75
C ALA A 243 24.05 -10.97 -18.67
N ALA A 244 23.22 -10.58 -19.66
CA ALA A 244 22.47 -9.33 -19.62
C ALA A 244 21.47 -9.27 -18.46
N ILE A 245 20.89 -10.41 -18.05
CA ILE A 245 19.83 -10.46 -17.03
C ILE A 245 20.30 -9.84 -15.72
N ALA A 246 21.50 -10.17 -15.26
CA ALA A 246 22.05 -9.69 -13.99
C ALA A 246 22.24 -8.16 -13.92
N ARG A 247 22.23 -7.46 -15.06
CA ARG A 247 22.35 -6.00 -15.15
C ARG A 247 21.00 -5.30 -15.37
N HIS A 248 19.99 -6.02 -15.83
CA HIS A 248 18.73 -5.46 -16.32
C HIS A 248 17.49 -5.97 -15.57
N PHE A 249 17.64 -6.88 -14.61
CA PHE A 249 16.54 -7.39 -13.79
C PHE A 249 16.86 -7.27 -12.29
N VAL A 250 15.88 -6.80 -11.53
CA VAL A 250 15.83 -6.89 -10.07
C VAL A 250 14.46 -7.41 -9.64
N ALA A 251 14.38 -8.02 -8.47
CA ALA A 251 13.15 -8.62 -7.95
C ALA A 251 12.78 -8.03 -6.58
N VAL A 252 11.48 -7.90 -6.34
CA VAL A 252 10.88 -7.54 -5.05
C VAL A 252 9.89 -8.64 -4.68
N SER A 253 10.22 -9.43 -3.65
CA SER A 253 9.48 -10.64 -3.28
C SER A 253 9.72 -11.02 -1.82
N THR A 254 9.00 -12.03 -1.31
CA THR A 254 9.12 -12.57 0.06
C THR A 254 9.05 -14.08 0.07
#